data_AF-A0A246RA52-F1
#
_entry.id   AF-A0A246RA52-F1
#
_cell.length_a   1.000
_cell.length_b   1.000
_cell.length_c   1.000
_cell.angle_alpha   90.00
_cell.angle_beta   90.00
_cell.angle_gamma   90.00
#
_symmetry.space_group_name_H-M   'P 1'
#
loop_
_entity.id
_entity.type
_entity.pdbx_description
1 polymer ?
#
loop_
_entity_poly.entity_id
_entity_poly.type
_entity_poly.pdbx_seq_one_letter_code
_entity_poly.pdbx_strand_id
1 'polypeptide(L)'
;MHLWGYALRREWPDGTHDLFGFTPRADVALRRLDRDRSYWRTGPVRPTAVYLVPVHAADVTTHPVRDCRRPSCPDVPQRGQR
;
A
#
# COMPACT_ATOMS: atom_id res chain seq x y z
N MET A 1 -3.16 20.63 2.25
CA MET A 1 -3.21 20.05 3.60
C MET A 1 -2.13 18.98 3.67
N HIS A 2 -1.05 19.22 4.42
CA HIS A 2 0.09 18.31 4.48
C HIS A 2 -0.12 17.26 5.56
N LEU A 3 -0.83 16.18 5.24
CA LEU A 3 -1.19 15.14 6.20
C LEU A 3 -0.35 13.89 5.96
N TRP A 4 0.47 13.55 6.95
CA TRP A 4 1.14 12.25 7.02
C TRP A 4 0.18 11.18 7.51
N GLY A 5 0.38 9.96 7.03
CA GLY A 5 -0.40 8.81 7.43
C GLY A 5 0.17 7.53 6.82
N TYR A 6 -0.72 6.59 6.58
CA TYR A 6 -0.39 5.25 6.10
C TYR A 6 -1.17 4.93 4.83
N ALA A 7 -0.55 4.20 3.91
CA ALA A 7 -1.21 3.60 2.77
C ALA A 7 -0.81 2.13 2.64
N LEU A 8 -1.62 1.38 1.89
CA LEU A 8 -1.25 0.05 1.45
C LEU A 8 -0.42 0.18 0.17
N ARG A 9 0.72 -0.50 0.15
CA ARG A 9 1.50 -0.74 -1.06
C ARG A 9 1.37 -2.20 -1.44
N ARG A 10 0.88 -2.48 -2.64
CA ARG A 10 0.70 -3.82 -3.17
C ARG A 10 1.62 -4.02 -4.35
N GLU A 11 2.49 -5.02 -4.29
CA GLU A 11 3.42 -5.36 -5.35
C GLU A 11 2.88 -6.51 -6.20
N TRP A 12 3.10 -6.43 -7.51
CA TRP A 12 2.68 -7.43 -8.48
C TRP A 12 3.88 -8.19 -9.08
N PRO A 13 3.67 -9.42 -9.59
CA PRO A 13 4.75 -10.22 -10.17
C PRO A 13 5.47 -9.59 -11.37
N ASP A 14 4.82 -8.64 -12.06
CA ASP A 14 5.38 -7.93 -13.21
C ASP A 14 6.22 -6.70 -12.82
N GLY A 15 6.44 -6.50 -11.52
CA GLY A 15 7.22 -5.39 -10.96
C GLY A 15 6.43 -4.08 -10.85
N THR A 16 5.13 -4.07 -11.15
CA THR A 16 4.27 -2.91 -10.88
C THR A 16 3.80 -2.90 -9.43
N HIS A 17 3.30 -1.74 -8.98
CA HIS A 17 2.68 -1.65 -7.67
C HIS A 17 1.49 -0.69 -7.63
N ASP A 18 0.56 -0.99 -6.72
CA ASP A 18 -0.52 -0.10 -6.33
C ASP A 18 -0.13 0.63 -5.03
N LEU A 19 -0.54 1.89 -4.91
CA LEU A 19 -0.48 2.67 -3.67
C LEU A 19 -1.87 3.26 -3.39
N PHE A 20 -2.52 2.80 -2.32
CA PHE A 20 -3.94 3.13 -2.09
C PHE A 20 -4.34 3.09 -0.62
N GLY A 21 -5.59 3.50 -0.35
CA GLY A 21 -6.19 3.31 0.97
C GLY A 21 -5.57 4.19 2.06
N PHE A 22 -5.19 5.42 1.72
CA PHE A 22 -4.64 6.38 2.67
C PHE A 22 -5.53 6.51 3.92
N THR A 23 -4.88 6.59 5.08
CA THR A 23 -5.51 6.96 6.34
C THR A 23 -4.47 7.50 7.32
N PRO A 24 -4.76 8.55 8.11
CA PRO A 24 -3.87 8.99 9.18
C PRO A 24 -3.86 8.04 10.39
N ARG A 25 -4.73 7.01 10.41
CA ARG A 25 -4.97 6.14 11.55
C ARG A 25 -4.35 4.76 11.37
N ALA A 26 -3.35 4.42 12.18
CA ALA A 26 -2.62 3.16 12.10
C ALA A 26 -3.52 1.92 12.29
N ASP A 27 -4.46 1.97 13.24
CA ASP A 27 -5.41 0.89 13.53
C ASP A 27 -6.30 0.56 12.33
N VAL A 28 -6.79 1.60 11.64
CA VAL A 28 -7.57 1.45 10.40
C VAL A 28 -6.70 0.87 9.28
N ALA A 29 -5.46 1.32 9.19
CA ALA A 29 -4.54 0.88 8.14
C ALA A 29 -4.16 -0.61 8.29
N LEU A 30 -3.92 -1.07 9.52
CA LEU A 30 -3.67 -2.49 9.82
C LEU A 30 -4.88 -3.37 9.48
N ARG A 31 -6.09 -2.96 9.86
CA ARG A 31 -7.32 -3.70 9.49
C ARG A 31 -7.51 -3.80 7.98
N ARG A 32 -7.13 -2.76 7.24
CA ARG A 32 -7.16 -2.78 5.77
C ARG A 32 -6.13 -3.76 5.21
N LEU A 33 -4.91 -3.76 5.75
CA LEU A 33 -3.85 -4.70 5.36
C LEU A 33 -4.30 -6.16 5.55
N ASP A 34 -4.88 -6.49 6.69
CA ASP A 34 -5.35 -7.86 6.97
C ASP A 34 -6.50 -8.27 6.05
N ARG A 35 -7.42 -7.34 5.76
CA ARG A 35 -8.50 -7.56 4.78
C ARG A 35 -7.95 -7.81 3.38
N ASP A 36 -6.97 -7.02 2.95
CA ASP A 36 -6.36 -7.15 1.62
C ASP A 36 -5.66 -8.50 1.48
N ARG A 37 -4.84 -8.87 2.47
CA ARG A 37 -4.19 -10.18 2.54
C ARG A 37 -5.20 -11.32 2.49
N SER A 38 -6.29 -11.21 3.24
CA SER A 38 -7.34 -12.22 3.29
C SER A 38 -8.07 -12.37 1.96
N TYR A 39 -8.36 -11.26 1.28
CA TYR A 39 -9.00 -11.25 -0.03
C TYR A 39 -8.15 -11.96 -1.09
N TRP A 40 -6.86 -11.65 -1.15
CA TRP A 40 -5.96 -12.25 -2.15
C TRP A 40 -5.52 -13.67 -1.82
N ARG A 41 -5.63 -14.11 -0.57
CA ARG A 41 -5.24 -15.47 -0.13
C ARG A 41 -5.91 -16.58 -0.96
N THR A 42 -7.11 -16.34 -1.48
CA THR A 42 -7.87 -17.31 -2.29
C THR A 42 -7.92 -16.96 -3.77
N GLY A 43 -7.35 -15.82 -4.20
CA GLY A 43 -7.41 -15.37 -5.60
C GLY A 43 -6.42 -16.12 -6.52
N PRO A 44 -6.73 -16.24 -7.83
CA PRO A 44 -5.82 -16.84 -8.82
C PRO A 44 -4.68 -15.90 -9.24
N VAL A 45 -4.90 -14.59 -9.17
CA VAL A 45 -3.87 -13.56 -9.39
C VAL A 45 -3.57 -12.95 -8.03
N ARG A 46 -2.36 -13.16 -7.51
CA ARG A 46 -1.98 -12.70 -6.18
C ARG A 46 -0.87 -11.67 -6.27
N PRO A 47 -0.91 -10.62 -5.44
CA PRO A 47 0.25 -9.77 -5.27
C PRO A 47 1.40 -10.59 -4.68
N THR A 48 2.63 -10.24 -5.05
CA THR A 48 3.84 -10.82 -4.47
C THR A 48 4.00 -10.40 -3.02
N ALA A 49 3.58 -9.17 -2.70
CA ALA A 49 3.56 -8.66 -1.34
C ALA A 49 2.55 -7.52 -1.15
N VAL A 50 2.11 -7.36 0.11
CA VAL A 50 1.30 -6.22 0.55
C VAL A 50 1.88 -5.69 1.86
N TYR A 51 2.16 -4.39 1.87
CA TYR A 51 2.78 -3.67 2.98
C TYR A 51 1.95 -2.47 3.41
N LEU A 52 2.17 -2.05 4.65
CA LEU A 52 1.81 -0.72 5.09
C LEU A 52 3.03 0.19 4.93
N VAL A 53 2.85 1.35 4.30
CA VAL A 53 3.92 2.35 4.12
C VAL A 53 3.51 3.69 4.73
N PRO A 54 4.40 4.37 5.48
CA PRO A 54 4.18 5.75 5.86
C PRO A 54 4.28 6.63 4.62
N VAL A 55 3.32 7.53 4.42
CA VAL A 55 3.21 8.32 3.20
C VAL A 55 2.53 9.65 3.45
N HIS A 56 2.85 10.64 2.62
CA HIS A 56 2.13 11.90 2.58
C HIS A 56 0.87 11.77 1.71
N ALA A 57 -0.25 12.33 2.16
CA ALA A 57 -1.55 12.19 1.46
C ALA A 57 -1.49 12.62 -0.03
N ALA A 58 -0.67 13.62 -0.36
CA ALA A 58 -0.48 14.08 -1.73
C ALA A 58 0.20 13.03 -2.61
N ASP A 59 1.11 12.21 -2.07
CA ASP A 59 1.83 11.19 -2.84
C ASP A 59 0.87 10.07 -3.26
N VAL A 60 -0.12 9.75 -2.42
CA VAL A 60 -1.19 8.79 -2.77
C VAL A 60 -2.14 9.38 -3.80
N THR A 61 -2.51 10.66 -3.64
CA THR A 61 -3.45 11.34 -4.55
C THR A 61 -2.87 11.52 -5.95
N THR A 62 -1.58 11.84 -6.02
CA THR A 62 -0.86 12.02 -7.28
C THR A 62 -0.31 10.71 -7.84
N HIS A 63 -0.50 9.60 -7.13
CA HIS A 63 -0.02 8.30 -7.55
C HIS A 63 -0.79 7.85 -8.81
N PRO A 64 -0.09 7.42 -9.87
CA PRO A 64 -0.76 6.85 -11.02
C PRO A 64 -1.53 5.59 -10.60
N VAL A 65 -2.74 5.46 -11.13
CA VAL A 65 -3.68 4.40 -10.75
C VAL A 65 -3.21 3.02 -11.22
N ARG A 66 -2.37 2.93 -12.26
CA ARG A 66 -1.91 1.67 -12.87
C ARG A 66 -0.43 1.73 -13.27
N ASP A 67 0.22 0.57 -13.28
CA ASP A 67 1.56 0.30 -13.83
C ASP A 67 2.69 1.17 -13.29
N CYS A 68 2.57 1.66 -12.05
CA CYS A 68 3.62 2.47 -11.44
C CYS A 68 4.89 1.63 -11.21
N ARG A 69 6.00 2.10 -11.77
CA ARG A 69 7.35 1.53 -11.60
C ARG A 69 8.36 2.54 -11.04
N ARG A 70 7.89 3.71 -10.57
CA ARG A 70 8.79 4.77 -10.12
C ARG A 70 9.55 4.30 -8.87
N PRO A 71 10.90 4.40 -8.86
CA PRO A 71 11.70 4.04 -7.68
C PRO A 71 11.54 5.04 -6.54
N SER A 72 11.01 6.24 -6.81
CA SER A 72 10.72 7.26 -5.79
C SER A 72 9.42 7.01 -5.03
N CYS A 73 8.70 5.91 -5.31
CA CYS A 73 7.49 5.59 -4.58
C CYS A 73 7.83 5.22 -3.13
N PRO A 74 6.95 5.52 -2.17
CA PRO A 74 7.15 5.14 -0.78
C PRO A 74 7.32 3.62 -0.68
N ASP A 75 8.55 3.19 -0.44
CA ASP A 75 8.94 1.78 -0.48
C ASP A 75 9.27 1.24 0.91
N VAL A 76 9.47 2.11 1.91
CA VAL A 76 9.82 1.73 3.28
C VAL A 76 8.61 1.09 3.96
N PRO A 77 8.56 -0.25 4.08
CA PRO A 77 7.46 -0.89 4.78
C PRO A 77 7.59 -0.57 6.27
N GLN A 78 6.53 -0.05 6.87
CA GLN A 78 6.32 -0.36 8.28
C GLN A 78 5.92 -1.82 8.33
N ARG A 79 6.90 -2.68 8.61
CA ARG A 79 6.61 -4.06 9.01
C ARG A 79 5.70 -3.95 10.22
N GLY A 80 4.44 -4.33 10.04
CA GLY A 80 3.44 -4.35 11.12
C GLY A 80 4.11 -4.96 12.34
N GLN A 81 4.29 -4.13 13.38
CA GLN A 81 4.87 -4.59 14.63
C GLN A 81 4.06 -5.80 15.08
N ARG A 82 4.76 -6.91 15.27
CA ARG A 82 4.23 -8.15 15.83
C ARG A 82 3.64 -7.91 17.21
#